data_AF-A0A2X1WM20-F1
#
_entry.id   AF-A0A2X1WM20-F1
#
_cell.length_a   1.000
_cell.length_b   1.000
_cell.length_c   1.000
_cell.angle_alpha   90.00
_cell.angle_beta   90.00
_cell.angle_gamma   90.00
#
_symmetry.space_group_name_H-M   'P 1'
#
loop_
_entity.id
_entity.type
_entity.pdbx_description
1 polymer ?
#
loop_
_entity_poly.entity_id
_entity_poly.type
_entity_poly.pdbx_seq_one_letter_code
_entity_poly.pdbx_strand_id
1 'polypeptide(L)'
;MDVSDRMEEIQAELVKYKDEFVDGIDKDANSFNGVMDAMKLPKETEEEKAARSEKIQEGYRNAIEVPLGLGMKVTELYDYARELAEKGNSNAITDVAVALLNIEAAVHGAFLNVIINLNSLKDQDYRHELEEKMDATRKIVEKNHAEIMKVVDEKLA
;
A
#
# COMPACT_ATOMS: atom_id res chain seq x y z
N MET A 1 -29.09 0.25 -13.63
CA MET A 1 -28.49 -1.03 -13.22
C MET A 1 -29.12 -1.40 -11.89
N ASP A 2 -29.50 -2.66 -11.71
CA ASP A 2 -30.02 -3.10 -10.42
C ASP A 2 -28.90 -3.09 -9.36
N VAL A 3 -29.26 -2.98 -8.09
CA VAL A 3 -28.29 -3.02 -6.99
C VAL A 3 -27.55 -4.35 -6.99
N SER A 4 -28.24 -5.46 -7.29
CA SER A 4 -27.62 -6.80 -7.37
C SER A 4 -26.52 -6.85 -8.42
N ASP A 5 -26.82 -6.39 -9.65
CA ASP A 5 -25.84 -6.34 -10.75
C ASP A 5 -24.61 -5.51 -10.35
N ARG A 6 -24.81 -4.37 -9.67
CA ARG A 6 -23.69 -3.54 -9.21
C ARG A 6 -22.84 -4.25 -8.15
N MET A 7 -23.45 -5.00 -7.23
CA MET A 7 -22.70 -5.74 -6.22
C MET A 7 -21.85 -6.86 -6.84
N GLU A 8 -22.35 -7.52 -7.88
CA GLU A 8 -21.58 -8.53 -8.63
C GLU A 8 -20.39 -7.91 -9.37
N GLU A 9 -20.55 -6.74 -9.97
CA GLU A 9 -19.43 -6.00 -10.58
C GLU A 9 -18.38 -5.60 -9.55
N ILE A 10 -18.80 -5.01 -8.42
CA ILE A 10 -17.90 -4.63 -7.33
C ILE A 10 -17.13 -5.86 -6.85
N GLN A 11 -17.81 -6.99 -6.65
CA GLN A 11 -17.16 -8.24 -6.26
C GLN A 11 -16.09 -8.65 -7.28
N ALA A 12 -16.41 -8.65 -8.57
CA ALA A 12 -15.48 -9.04 -9.62
C ALA A 12 -14.26 -8.09 -9.71
N GLU A 13 -14.44 -6.79 -9.42
CA GLU A 13 -13.36 -5.82 -9.34
C GLU A 13 -12.49 -6.03 -8.10
N LEU A 14 -13.10 -6.20 -6.92
CA LEU A 14 -12.39 -6.45 -5.65
C LEU A 14 -11.58 -7.75 -5.65
N VAL A 15 -12.02 -8.77 -6.39
CA VAL A 15 -11.24 -10.01 -6.59
C VAL A 15 -9.88 -9.70 -7.24
N LYS A 16 -9.83 -8.76 -8.19
CA LYS A 16 -8.56 -8.36 -8.86
C LYS A 16 -7.61 -7.69 -7.88
N TYR A 17 -8.09 -6.81 -7.02
CA TYR A 17 -7.27 -6.20 -5.96
C TYR A 17 -6.75 -7.27 -5.00
N LYS A 18 -7.60 -8.21 -4.59
CA LYS A 18 -7.21 -9.32 -3.72
C LYS A 18 -6.10 -10.15 -4.36
N ASP A 19 -6.23 -10.51 -5.64
CA ASP A 19 -5.18 -11.24 -6.36
C ASP A 19 -3.88 -10.41 -6.47
N GLU A 20 -3.98 -9.12 -6.80
CA GLU A 20 -2.83 -8.21 -6.88
C GLU A 20 -2.09 -8.05 -5.53
N PHE A 21 -2.83 -7.95 -4.42
CA PHE A 21 -2.24 -7.81 -3.08
C PHE A 21 -1.63 -9.12 -2.58
N VAL A 22 -2.21 -10.27 -2.92
CA VAL A 22 -1.61 -11.58 -2.63
C VAL A 22 -0.30 -11.75 -3.40
N ASP A 23 -0.28 -11.41 -4.69
CA ASP A 23 0.96 -11.39 -5.49
C ASP A 23 2.00 -10.40 -4.92
N GLY A 24 1.53 -9.32 -4.28
CA GLY A 24 2.34 -8.33 -3.59
C GLY A 24 3.20 -8.92 -2.47
N ILE A 25 2.76 -9.99 -1.80
CA ILE A 25 3.49 -10.64 -0.71
C ILE A 25 4.82 -11.21 -1.23
N ASP A 26 4.77 -11.98 -2.31
CA ASP A 26 5.98 -12.56 -2.91
C ASP A 26 6.86 -11.48 -3.54
N LYS A 27 6.27 -10.44 -4.14
CA LYS A 27 7.03 -9.31 -4.70
C LYS A 27 7.81 -8.56 -3.61
N ASP A 28 7.18 -8.29 -2.47
CA ASP A 28 7.82 -7.61 -1.33
C ASP A 28 8.98 -8.44 -0.78
N ALA A 29 8.74 -9.72 -0.50
CA ALA A 29 9.77 -10.64 -0.03
C ALA A 29 10.96 -10.75 -0.99
N ASN A 30 10.68 -10.78 -2.31
CA ASN A 30 11.72 -10.91 -3.32
C ASN A 30 12.46 -9.60 -3.62
N SER A 31 11.84 -8.44 -3.38
CA SER A 31 12.43 -7.13 -3.66
C SER A 31 13.72 -6.88 -2.86
N PHE A 32 13.78 -7.42 -1.62
CA PHE A 32 14.96 -7.29 -0.76
C PHE A 32 16.14 -8.18 -1.19
N ASN A 33 15.90 -9.22 -2.00
CA ASN A 33 16.98 -10.08 -2.51
C ASN A 33 18.00 -9.27 -3.33
N GLY A 34 17.54 -8.24 -4.06
CA GLY A 34 18.42 -7.35 -4.80
C GLY A 34 19.41 -6.59 -3.92
N VAL A 35 18.98 -6.14 -2.74
CA VAL A 35 19.85 -5.52 -1.73
C VAL A 35 20.89 -6.54 -1.25
N MET A 36 20.44 -7.75 -0.91
CA MET A 36 21.31 -8.82 -0.41
C MET A 36 22.36 -9.26 -1.43
N ASP A 37 22.00 -9.34 -2.71
CA ASP A 37 22.92 -9.69 -3.78
C ASP A 37 23.92 -8.57 -4.07
N ALA A 38 23.47 -7.32 -4.05
CA ALA A 38 24.36 -6.17 -4.15
C ALA A 38 25.37 -6.11 -2.99
N MET A 39 24.97 -6.51 -1.78
CA MET A 39 25.88 -6.58 -0.64
C MET A 39 27.02 -7.60 -0.80
N LYS A 40 26.84 -8.64 -1.63
CA LYS A 40 27.85 -9.69 -1.89
C LYS A 40 28.89 -9.30 -2.94
N LEU A 41 28.69 -8.19 -3.66
CA LEU A 41 29.62 -7.75 -4.70
C LEU A 41 31.02 -7.44 -4.11
N PRO A 42 32.09 -7.57 -4.93
CA PRO A 42 33.45 -7.20 -4.55
C PRO A 42 33.57 -5.75 -4.04
N LYS A 43 34.60 -5.49 -3.23
CA LYS A 43 34.80 -4.19 -2.55
C LYS A 43 36.27 -3.88 -2.25
N GLU A 44 37.18 -4.48 -3.00
CA GLU A 44 38.63 -4.35 -2.77
C GLU A 44 39.19 -3.09 -3.44
N THR A 45 38.67 -2.75 -4.62
CA THR A 45 39.05 -1.51 -5.35
C THR A 45 38.05 -0.38 -5.14
N GLU A 46 38.45 0.86 -5.44
CA GLU A 46 37.55 2.02 -5.36
C GLU A 46 36.43 1.94 -6.41
N GLU A 47 36.75 1.43 -7.59
CA GLU A 47 35.78 1.16 -8.65
C GLU A 47 34.74 0.11 -8.22
N GLU A 48 35.19 -0.98 -7.59
CA GLU A 48 34.30 -2.01 -7.03
C GLU A 48 33.41 -1.44 -5.91
N LYS A 49 33.97 -0.64 -5.00
CA LYS A 49 33.20 0.01 -3.93
C LYS A 49 32.14 0.95 -4.48
N ALA A 50 32.46 1.72 -5.51
CA ALA A 50 31.52 2.62 -6.16
C ALA A 50 30.37 1.84 -6.83
N ALA A 51 30.68 0.86 -7.66
CA ALA A 51 29.69 0.02 -8.34
C ALA A 51 28.81 -0.76 -7.34
N ARG A 52 29.43 -1.29 -6.27
CA ARG A 52 28.70 -1.95 -5.18
C ARG A 52 27.75 -0.99 -4.47
N SER A 53 28.20 0.24 -4.15
CA SER A 53 27.34 1.23 -3.51
C SER A 53 26.16 1.60 -4.40
N GLU A 54 26.37 1.77 -5.71
CA GLU A 54 25.31 2.06 -6.66
C GLU A 54 24.26 0.95 -6.69
N LYS A 55 24.70 -0.32 -6.81
CA LYS A 55 23.78 -1.48 -6.82
C LYS A 55 23.01 -1.65 -5.53
N ILE A 56 23.61 -1.33 -4.38
CA ILE A 56 22.88 -1.33 -3.10
C ILE A 56 21.79 -0.26 -3.09
N GLN A 57 22.07 0.94 -3.60
CA GLN A 57 21.07 2.02 -3.66
C GLN A 57 19.93 1.69 -4.62
N GLU A 58 20.23 1.08 -5.78
CA GLU A 58 19.22 0.54 -6.69
C GLU A 58 18.36 -0.53 -6.01
N GLY A 59 18.98 -1.46 -5.29
CA GLY A 59 18.27 -2.48 -4.51
C GLY A 59 17.29 -1.88 -3.50
N TYR A 60 17.69 -0.83 -2.77
CA TYR A 60 16.79 -0.16 -1.83
C TYR A 60 15.64 0.55 -2.53
N ARG A 61 15.85 1.19 -3.69
CA ARG A 61 14.74 1.79 -4.46
C ARG A 61 13.71 0.73 -4.83
N ASN A 62 14.16 -0.40 -5.36
CA ASN A 62 13.27 -1.51 -5.73
C ASN A 62 12.53 -2.08 -4.50
N ALA A 63 13.21 -2.20 -3.35
CA ALA A 63 12.62 -2.66 -2.09
C ALA A 63 11.58 -1.69 -1.50
N ILE A 64 11.60 -0.42 -1.92
CA ILE A 64 10.62 0.59 -1.49
C ILE A 64 9.38 0.60 -2.39
N GLU A 65 9.55 0.33 -3.69
CA GLU A 65 8.48 0.47 -4.67
C GLU A 65 7.27 -0.44 -4.37
N VAL A 66 7.51 -1.69 -3.98
CA VAL A 66 6.44 -2.65 -3.69
C VAL A 66 5.57 -2.22 -2.50
N PRO A 67 6.12 -1.97 -1.30
CA PRO A 67 5.30 -1.54 -0.17
C PRO A 67 4.71 -0.14 -0.36
N LEU A 68 5.40 0.79 -1.04
CA LEU A 68 4.83 2.10 -1.36
C LEU A 68 3.61 1.97 -2.27
N GLY A 69 3.74 1.16 -3.34
CA GLY A 69 2.65 0.88 -4.28
C GLY A 69 1.44 0.27 -3.58
N LEU A 70 1.65 -0.74 -2.72
CA LEU A 70 0.59 -1.36 -1.92
C LEU A 70 -0.13 -0.34 -1.03
N GLY A 71 0.62 0.46 -0.28
CA GLY A 71 0.05 1.46 0.63
C GLY A 71 -0.74 2.56 -0.08
N MET A 72 -0.37 2.90 -1.31
CA MET A 72 -1.16 3.83 -2.12
C MET A 72 -2.39 3.15 -2.74
N LYS A 73 -2.21 1.97 -3.33
CA LYS A 73 -3.23 1.25 -4.09
C LYS A 73 -4.43 0.84 -3.22
N VAL A 74 -4.19 0.45 -1.98
CA VAL A 74 -5.27 0.05 -1.06
C VAL A 74 -6.25 1.20 -0.76
N THR A 75 -5.86 2.46 -0.95
CA THR A 75 -6.77 3.61 -0.77
C THR A 75 -7.88 3.67 -1.82
N GLU A 76 -7.70 3.05 -2.99
CA GLU A 76 -8.75 2.93 -4.01
C GLU A 76 -9.93 2.08 -3.50
N LEU A 77 -9.73 1.26 -2.47
CA LEU A 77 -10.81 0.48 -1.85
C LEU A 77 -11.85 1.34 -1.12
N TYR A 78 -11.55 2.60 -0.80
CA TYR A 78 -12.52 3.48 -0.15
C TYR A 78 -13.71 3.82 -1.03
N ASP A 79 -13.53 3.90 -2.34
CA ASP A 79 -14.64 4.18 -3.27
C ASP A 79 -15.67 3.04 -3.24
N TYR A 80 -15.18 1.80 -3.21
CA TYR A 80 -16.00 0.59 -3.04
C TYR A 80 -16.63 0.52 -1.66
N ALA A 81 -15.85 0.78 -0.60
CA ALA A 81 -16.36 0.75 0.77
C ALA A 81 -17.49 1.78 0.97
N ARG A 82 -17.38 2.97 0.38
CA ARG A 82 -18.43 3.99 0.39
C ARG A 82 -19.69 3.50 -0.31
N GLU A 83 -19.55 2.95 -1.52
CA GLU A 83 -20.71 2.44 -2.27
C GLU A 83 -21.42 1.29 -1.53
N LEU A 84 -20.63 0.39 -0.92
CA LEU A 84 -21.14 -0.71 -0.10
C LEU A 84 -21.82 -0.19 1.18
N ALA A 85 -21.26 0.82 1.85
CA ALA A 85 -21.89 1.44 3.01
C ALA A 85 -23.25 2.07 2.66
N GLU A 86 -23.33 2.79 1.54
CA GLU A 86 -24.53 3.53 1.15
C GLU A 86 -25.63 2.62 0.58
N LYS A 87 -25.28 1.71 -0.33
CA LYS A 87 -26.23 0.95 -1.16
C LYS A 87 -26.23 -0.56 -0.91
N GLY A 88 -25.23 -1.08 -0.21
CA GLY A 88 -25.08 -2.51 0.04
C GLY A 88 -26.10 -3.06 1.04
N ASN A 89 -25.93 -4.33 1.41
CA ASN A 89 -26.77 -4.99 2.40
C ASN A 89 -26.54 -4.36 3.79
N SER A 90 -27.55 -3.70 4.36
CA SER A 90 -27.46 -3.10 5.69
C SER A 90 -27.09 -4.10 6.79
N ASN A 91 -27.43 -5.38 6.65
CA ASN A 91 -27.04 -6.41 7.61
C ASN A 91 -25.53 -6.73 7.59
N ALA A 92 -24.81 -6.29 6.55
CA ALA A 92 -23.37 -6.45 6.39
C ALA A 92 -22.60 -5.14 6.65
N ILE A 93 -23.23 -4.13 7.25
CA ILE A 93 -22.58 -2.82 7.48
C ILE A 93 -21.34 -2.92 8.38
N THR A 94 -21.32 -3.88 9.31
CA THR A 94 -20.16 -4.17 10.16
C THR A 94 -18.97 -4.70 9.36
N ASP A 95 -19.22 -5.43 8.26
CA ASP A 95 -18.14 -5.92 7.39
C ASP A 95 -17.47 -4.75 6.66
N VAL A 96 -18.24 -3.72 6.29
CA VAL A 96 -17.68 -2.48 5.75
C VAL A 96 -16.81 -1.78 6.80
N ALA A 97 -17.27 -1.68 8.05
CA ALA A 97 -16.49 -1.10 9.13
C ALA A 97 -15.13 -1.81 9.32
N VAL A 98 -15.14 -3.14 9.32
CA VAL A 98 -13.92 -3.96 9.40
C VAL A 98 -13.02 -3.73 8.18
N ALA A 99 -13.59 -3.59 6.98
CA ALA A 99 -12.81 -3.27 5.79
C ALA A 99 -12.10 -1.91 5.91
N LEU A 100 -12.74 -0.88 6.47
CA LEU A 100 -12.11 0.44 6.69
C LEU A 100 -10.91 0.34 7.64
N LEU A 101 -11.02 -0.44 8.71
CA LEU A 101 -9.91 -0.70 9.64
C LEU A 101 -8.75 -1.44 8.96
N ASN A 102 -9.07 -2.43 8.12
CA ASN A 102 -8.07 -3.18 7.38
C ASN A 102 -7.34 -2.30 6.35
N ILE A 103 -8.05 -1.40 5.67
CA ILE A 103 -7.42 -0.44 4.74
C ILE A 103 -6.43 0.45 5.50
N GLU A 104 -6.84 1.03 6.63
CA GLU A 104 -5.95 1.88 7.45
C GLU A 104 -4.71 1.11 7.93
N ALA A 105 -4.91 -0.09 8.46
CA ALA A 105 -3.82 -0.94 8.92
C ALA A 105 -2.87 -1.33 7.77
N ALA A 106 -3.39 -1.62 6.58
CA ALA A 106 -2.59 -1.95 5.40
C ALA A 106 -1.71 -0.78 4.96
N VAL A 107 -2.25 0.45 4.91
CA VAL A 107 -1.47 1.65 4.57
C VAL A 107 -0.35 1.86 5.58
N HIS A 108 -0.68 1.82 6.88
CA HIS A 108 0.31 2.02 7.94
C HIS A 108 1.39 0.94 7.92
N GLY A 109 1.00 -0.33 7.80
CA GLY A 109 1.93 -1.45 7.72
C GLY A 109 2.88 -1.35 6.53
N ALA A 110 2.33 -1.05 5.35
CA ALA A 110 3.14 -0.90 4.13
C ALA A 110 4.13 0.28 4.25
N PHE A 111 3.70 1.42 4.79
CA PHE A 111 4.59 2.58 4.95
C PHE A 111 5.68 2.38 5.99
N LEU A 112 5.47 1.54 7.01
CA LEU A 112 6.55 1.14 7.92
C LEU A 112 7.66 0.37 7.17
N ASN A 113 7.29 -0.49 6.21
CA ASN A 113 8.23 -1.18 5.34
C ASN A 113 8.93 -0.23 4.34
N VAL A 114 8.27 0.83 3.91
CA VAL A 114 8.92 1.90 3.13
C VAL A 114 9.96 2.64 3.97
N ILE A 115 9.58 3.06 5.18
CA ILE A 115 10.43 3.87 6.07
C ILE A 115 11.74 3.15 6.44
N ILE A 116 11.68 1.84 6.72
CA ILE A 116 12.91 1.10 7.07
C ILE A 116 13.92 1.07 5.93
N ASN A 117 13.45 0.99 4.68
CA ASN A 117 14.31 1.02 3.49
C ASN A 117 14.78 2.45 3.15
N LEU A 118 13.93 3.46 3.35
CA LEU A 118 14.29 4.89 3.18
C LEU A 118 15.50 5.29 4.05
N ASN A 119 15.62 4.74 5.26
CA ASN A 119 16.76 5.00 6.15
C ASN A 119 18.11 4.56 5.56
N SER A 120 18.09 3.72 4.53
CA SER A 120 19.30 3.21 3.85
C SER A 120 19.58 3.91 2.51
N LEU A 121 18.70 4.81 2.06
CA LEU A 121 18.90 5.63 0.87
C LEU A 121 19.74 6.87 1.17
N LYS A 122 20.63 7.18 0.24
CA LYS A 122 21.47 8.39 0.25
C LYS A 122 20.77 9.56 -0.45
N ASP A 123 19.95 9.28 -1.45
CA ASP A 123 19.22 10.28 -2.22
C ASP A 123 18.12 10.93 -1.37
N GLN A 124 18.39 12.14 -0.87
CA GLN A 124 17.47 12.88 -0.01
C GLN A 124 16.30 13.50 -0.77
N ASP A 125 16.48 13.84 -2.06
CA ASP A 125 15.42 14.41 -2.87
C ASP A 125 14.35 13.35 -3.15
N TYR A 126 14.78 12.14 -3.53
CA TYR A 126 13.86 11.01 -3.70
C TYR A 126 13.19 10.63 -2.39
N ARG A 127 13.94 10.62 -1.27
CA ARG A 127 13.36 10.38 0.05
C ARG A 127 12.23 11.37 0.35
N HIS A 128 12.47 12.66 0.16
CA HIS A 128 11.50 13.69 0.44
C HIS A 128 10.23 13.53 -0.41
N GLU A 129 10.39 13.25 -1.71
CA GLU A 129 9.27 12.95 -2.62
C GLU A 129 8.40 11.79 -2.11
N LEU A 130 9.02 10.72 -1.60
CA LEU A 130 8.28 9.58 -1.07
C LEU A 130 7.60 9.89 0.26
N GLU A 131 8.23 10.67 1.14
CA GLU A 131 7.63 11.13 2.39
C GLU A 131 6.39 11.99 2.11
N GLU A 132 6.45 12.90 1.14
CA GLU A 132 5.29 13.70 0.72
C GLU A 132 4.15 12.84 0.17
N LYS A 133 4.47 11.84 -0.66
CA LYS A 133 3.48 10.87 -1.17
C LYS A 133 2.81 10.08 -0.04
N MET A 134 3.58 9.60 0.92
CA MET A 134 3.05 8.89 2.09
C MET A 134 2.14 9.79 2.93
N ASP A 135 2.54 11.04 3.18
CA ASP A 135 1.72 11.98 3.96
C ASP A 135 0.44 12.40 3.23
N ALA A 136 0.49 12.59 1.91
CA ALA A 136 -0.70 12.80 1.10
C ALA A 136 -1.66 11.60 1.18
N THR A 137 -1.12 10.38 1.12
CA THR A 137 -1.89 9.14 1.22
C THR A 137 -2.54 8.99 2.60
N ARG A 138 -1.82 9.30 3.68
CA ARG A 138 -2.38 9.29 5.05
C ARG A 138 -3.57 10.23 5.19
N LYS A 139 -3.51 11.43 4.60
CA LYS A 139 -4.64 12.37 4.60
C LYS A 139 -5.86 11.83 3.85
N ILE A 140 -5.64 11.09 2.76
CA ILE A 140 -6.72 10.40 2.03
C ILE A 140 -7.37 9.32 2.91
N VAL A 141 -6.57 8.54 3.62
CA VAL A 141 -7.02 7.50 4.57
C VAL A 141 -7.84 8.13 5.68
N GLU A 142 -7.29 9.11 6.41
CA GLU A 142 -7.97 9.78 7.52
C GLU A 142 -9.32 10.35 7.10
N LYS A 143 -9.35 11.07 5.96
CA LYS A 143 -10.58 11.67 5.45
C LYS A 143 -11.61 10.62 5.07
N ASN A 144 -11.27 9.66 4.21
CA ASN A 144 -12.24 8.69 3.72
C ASN A 144 -12.71 7.75 4.82
N HIS A 145 -11.82 7.31 5.70
CA HIS A 145 -12.17 6.50 6.85
C HIS A 145 -13.21 7.22 7.72
N ALA A 146 -12.94 8.47 8.11
CA ALA A 146 -13.85 9.24 8.97
C ALA A 146 -15.20 9.52 8.29
N GLU A 147 -15.21 9.80 6.99
CA GLU A 147 -16.45 10.04 6.25
C GLU A 147 -17.33 8.79 6.14
N ILE A 148 -16.74 7.64 5.82
CA ILE A 148 -17.51 6.40 5.62
C ILE A 148 -17.92 5.80 6.97
N MET A 149 -17.08 5.94 8.02
CA MET A 149 -17.45 5.46 9.36
C MET A 149 -18.69 6.20 9.91
N LYS A 150 -18.90 7.47 9.57
CA LYS A 150 -20.15 8.16 9.92
C LYS A 150 -21.38 7.50 9.30
N VAL A 151 -21.30 7.08 8.03
CA VAL A 151 -22.39 6.34 7.36
C VAL A 151 -22.63 5.00 8.03
N VAL A 152 -21.57 4.31 8.44
CA VAL A 152 -21.65 3.06 9.21
C VAL A 152 -22.36 3.30 10.55
N ASP A 153 -21.93 4.30 11.32
CA ASP A 153 -22.50 4.63 12.63
C ASP A 153 -23.99 4.99 12.54
N GLU A 154 -24.37 5.78 11.53
CA GLU A 154 -25.77 6.13 11.27
C GLU A 154 -26.64 4.91 10.94
N LYS A 155 -26.07 3.89 10.29
CA LYS A 155 -26.78 2.64 9.94
C LYS A 155 -26.81 1.60 11.06
N LEU A 156 -25.94 1.75 12.07
CA LEU A 156 -25.91 0.90 13.26
C LEU A 156 -26.81 1.41 14.38
N ALA A 157 -27.19 2.69 14.35
CA ALA A 157 -28.11 3.32 15.30
C ALA A 157 -29.57 2.87 15.11
#